data_AF-A0A2G6EV28-F1
#
_entry.id   AF-A0A2G6EV28-F1
#
_cell.length_a   1.000
_cell.length_b   1.000
_cell.length_c   1.000
_cell.angle_alpha   90.00
_cell.angle_beta   90.00
_cell.angle_gamma   90.00
#
_symmetry.space_group_name_H-M   'P 1'
#
loop_
_entity.id
_entity.type
_entity.pdbx_description
1 polymer ?
#
loop_
_entity_poly.entity_id
_entity_poly.type
_entity_poly.pdbx_seq_one_letter_code
_entity_poly.pdbx_strand_id
1 'polypeptide(L)'
;MTDEFKLDGARTAPEMGDAGEFFADLIDHLTAELMARGGLSQQDAIACVNDIILKLSEAFAGEYLYVSKKPQVFARQMAMYADLQYMPGYDVDKKYKVSRGYSAKVKAQILAKRQHRQQLRLPFNKT
;
A
#
# COMPACT_ATOMS: atom_id res chain seq x y z
N MET A 1 0.62 -25.55 33.65
CA MET A 1 -0.70 -25.37 33.00
C MET A 1 -0.52 -24.37 31.89
N THR A 2 -0.17 -24.88 30.71
CA THR A 2 -0.06 -24.14 29.46
C THR A 2 -1.31 -24.45 28.68
N ASP A 3 -2.19 -23.46 28.52
CA ASP A 3 -3.38 -23.58 27.71
C ASP A 3 -2.95 -23.47 26.24
N GLU A 4 -2.87 -24.62 25.58
CA GLU A 4 -2.60 -24.74 24.15
C GLU A 4 -3.84 -24.21 23.40
N PHE A 5 -3.72 -23.02 22.83
CA PHE A 5 -4.65 -22.53 21.83
C PHE A 5 -4.53 -23.43 20.59
N LYS A 6 -5.37 -24.48 20.54
CA LYS A 6 -5.52 -25.34 19.36
C LYS A 6 -6.17 -24.54 18.24
N LEU A 7 -5.35 -23.99 17.35
CA LEU A 7 -5.77 -23.55 16.03
C LEU A 7 -6.02 -24.78 15.16
N ASP A 8 -7.29 -25.03 14.88
CA ASP A 8 -7.77 -26.06 13.98
C ASP A 8 -7.03 -26.06 12.63
N GLY A 9 -6.60 -27.25 12.22
CA GLY A 9 -6.49 -27.67 10.82
C GLY A 9 -5.52 -26.89 9.93
N ALA A 10 -4.26 -27.33 9.91
CA ALA A 10 -3.37 -27.25 8.74
C ALA A 10 -3.36 -25.93 7.93
N ARG A 11 -3.39 -24.78 8.60
CA ARG A 11 -2.77 -23.58 8.05
C ARG A 11 -1.30 -23.73 8.37
N THR A 12 -0.50 -24.12 7.38
CA THR A 12 0.96 -23.89 7.44
C THR A 12 1.13 -22.50 8.01
N ALA A 13 1.75 -22.38 9.19
CA ALA A 13 2.07 -21.08 9.76
C ALA A 13 2.73 -20.28 8.62
N PRO A 14 2.28 -19.06 8.32
CA PRO A 14 2.95 -18.26 7.30
C PRO A 14 4.42 -18.25 7.69
N GLU A 15 5.27 -18.84 6.84
CA GLU A 15 6.71 -18.81 7.07
C GLU A 15 7.06 -17.34 7.22
N MET A 16 7.56 -16.96 8.41
CA MET A 16 8.15 -15.65 8.64
C MET A 16 9.46 -15.60 7.84
N GLY A 17 9.36 -15.61 6.51
CA GLY A 17 10.49 -15.30 5.64
C GLY A 17 10.86 -13.82 5.77
N ASP A 18 11.75 -13.33 4.90
CA ASP A 18 12.29 -11.96 4.94
C ASP A 18 11.20 -10.85 4.97
N ALA A 19 9.95 -11.16 4.60
CA ALA A 19 8.82 -10.24 4.71
C ALA A 19 8.36 -9.98 6.15
N GLY A 20 8.58 -10.92 7.08
CA GLY A 20 8.11 -10.82 8.47
C GLY A 20 8.75 -9.66 9.24
N GLU A 21 10.05 -9.46 9.08
CA GLU A 21 10.79 -8.31 9.66
C GLU A 21 10.24 -6.98 9.13
N PHE A 22 10.05 -6.87 7.81
CA PHE A 22 9.49 -5.67 7.19
C PHE A 22 8.09 -5.33 7.70
N PHE A 23 7.21 -6.34 7.83
CA PHE A 23 5.85 -6.10 8.33
C PHE A 23 5.82 -5.77 9.82
N ALA A 24 6.72 -6.32 10.63
CA ALA A 24 6.88 -5.94 12.03
C ALA A 24 7.27 -4.45 12.15
N ASP A 25 8.30 -4.02 11.42
CA ASP A 25 8.71 -2.62 11.37
C ASP A 25 7.58 -1.70 10.88
N LEU A 26 6.83 -2.13 9.87
CA LEU A 26 5.70 -1.37 9.35
C LEU A 26 4.59 -1.22 10.40
N ILE A 27 4.28 -2.27 11.16
CA ILE A 27 3.28 -2.23 12.24
C ILE A 27 3.69 -1.22 13.31
N ASP A 28 4.94 -1.27 13.75
CA ASP A 28 5.46 -0.39 14.80
C ASP A 28 5.43 1.07 14.34
N HIS A 29 5.89 1.35 13.11
CA HIS A 29 5.89 2.70 12.54
C HIS A 29 4.46 3.26 12.38
N LEU A 30 3.53 2.47 11.84
CA LEU A 30 2.15 2.93 11.64
C LEU A 30 1.44 3.16 12.98
N THR A 31 1.66 2.29 13.97
CA THR A 31 1.08 2.43 15.31
C THR A 31 1.57 3.72 15.96
N ALA A 32 2.89 3.97 15.93
CA ALA A 32 3.49 5.19 16.47
C ALA A 32 2.94 6.46 15.80
N GLU A 33 2.81 6.45 14.47
CA GLU A 33 2.28 7.60 13.72
C GLU A 33 0.79 7.86 14.01
N LEU A 34 -0.04 6.83 14.15
CA LEU A 34 -1.44 6.97 14.53
C LEU A 34 -1.61 7.51 15.96
N MET A 35 -0.75 7.10 16.88
CA MET A 35 -0.73 7.65 18.24
C MET A 35 -0.30 9.12 18.23
N ALA A 36 0.81 9.43 17.55
CA ALA A 36 1.41 10.76 17.56
C ALA A 36 0.56 11.82 16.83
N ARG A 37 -0.06 11.47 15.70
CA ARG A 37 -0.82 12.42 14.86
C ARG A 37 -2.32 12.27 14.96
N GLY A 38 -2.80 11.04 15.13
CA GLY A 38 -4.23 10.75 15.24
C GLY A 38 -4.76 10.92 16.67
N GLY A 39 -3.88 10.92 17.67
CA GLY A 39 -4.26 10.97 19.09
C GLY A 39 -4.94 9.68 19.55
N LEU A 40 -4.76 8.57 18.83
CA LEU A 40 -5.32 7.27 19.20
C LEU A 40 -4.61 6.72 20.43
N SER A 41 -5.35 5.96 21.24
CA SER A 41 -4.74 5.10 22.25
C SER A 41 -3.89 4.02 21.57
N GLN A 42 -2.91 3.46 22.28
CA GLN A 42 -2.09 2.37 21.73
C GLN A 42 -2.94 1.17 21.28
N GLN A 43 -3.97 0.82 22.06
CA GLN A 43 -4.86 -0.30 21.75
C GLN A 43 -5.66 -0.06 20.47
N ASP A 44 -6.22 1.14 20.30
CA ASP A 44 -6.99 1.50 19.11
C ASP A 44 -6.10 1.61 17.87
N ALA A 45 -4.89 2.14 18.03
CA ALA A 45 -3.89 2.21 16.97
C ALA A 45 -3.50 0.81 16.47
N ILE A 46 -3.18 -0.12 17.39
CA ILE A 46 -2.86 -1.50 17.04
C ILE A 46 -4.04 -2.18 16.33
N ALA A 47 -5.26 -2.03 16.83
CA ALA A 47 -6.44 -2.61 16.19
C ALA A 47 -6.64 -2.06 14.77
N CYS A 48 -6.46 -0.76 14.58
CA CYS A 48 -6.54 -0.11 13.28
C CYS A 48 -5.46 -0.61 12.31
N VAL A 49 -4.20 -0.69 12.78
CA VAL A 49 -3.09 -1.19 11.96
C VAL A 49 -3.30 -2.64 11.56
N ASN A 50 -3.75 -3.50 12.47
CA ASN A 50 -4.03 -4.91 12.15
C ASN A 50 -5.07 -5.06 11.03
N ASP A 51 -6.15 -4.28 11.08
CA ASP A 51 -7.17 -4.28 10.02
C ASP A 51 -6.61 -3.77 8.68
N ILE A 52 -5.77 -2.73 8.70
CA ILE A 52 -5.09 -2.21 7.51
C ILE A 52 -4.16 -3.27 6.90
N ILE A 53 -3.32 -3.92 7.72
CA ILE A 53 -2.37 -4.93 7.26
C ILE A 53 -3.10 -6.14 6.67
N LEU A 54 -4.19 -6.59 7.31
CA LEU A 54 -5.01 -7.68 6.78
C LEU A 54 -5.58 -7.32 5.40
N LYS A 55 -6.26 -6.17 5.28
CA LYS A 55 -6.86 -5.72 4.01
C LYS A 55 -5.83 -5.50 2.90
N LEU A 56 -4.66 -4.99 3.23
CA LEU A 56 -3.55 -4.85 2.28
C LEU A 56 -3.04 -6.23 1.83
N SER A 57 -2.86 -7.15 2.77
CA SER A 57 -2.39 -8.51 2.46
C SER A 57 -3.36 -9.25 1.56
N GLU A 58 -4.67 -9.09 1.78
CA GLU A 58 -5.72 -9.65 0.91
C GLU A 58 -5.72 -9.00 -0.48
N ALA A 59 -5.65 -7.66 -0.56
CA ALA A 59 -5.70 -6.93 -1.83
C ALA A 59 -4.46 -7.16 -2.72
N PHE A 60 -3.32 -7.45 -2.11
CA PHE A 60 -2.02 -7.61 -2.76
C PHE A 60 -1.41 -9.00 -2.55
N ALA A 61 -2.24 -10.02 -2.26
CA ALA A 61 -1.76 -11.38 -2.07
C ALA A 61 -0.91 -11.87 -3.26
N GLY A 62 0.29 -12.37 -2.96
CA GLY A 62 1.26 -12.84 -3.96
C GLY A 62 2.01 -11.75 -4.73
N GLU A 63 1.83 -10.47 -4.38
CA GLU A 63 2.54 -9.35 -5.01
C GLU A 63 3.79 -8.97 -4.21
N TYR A 64 4.84 -8.55 -4.92
CA TYR A 64 6.02 -7.96 -4.31
C TYR A 64 5.86 -6.44 -4.20
N LEU A 65 6.06 -5.91 -2.99
CA LEU A 65 6.08 -4.47 -2.76
C LEU A 65 7.44 -3.89 -3.15
N TYR A 66 7.45 -3.06 -4.19
CA TYR A 66 8.66 -2.34 -4.58
C TYR A 66 8.79 -1.03 -3.79
N VAL A 67 9.85 -0.90 -3.00
CA VAL A 67 10.25 0.37 -2.38
C VAL A 67 11.16 1.14 -3.34
N SER A 68 10.73 2.33 -3.76
CA SER A 68 11.49 3.16 -4.69
C SER A 68 12.79 3.66 -4.07
N LYS A 69 13.89 3.61 -4.84
CA LYS A 69 15.17 4.24 -4.49
C LYS A 69 15.11 5.77 -4.41
N LYS A 70 14.02 6.39 -4.91
CA LYS A 70 13.75 7.83 -4.84
C LYS A 70 12.38 8.08 -4.19
N PRO A 71 12.23 7.82 -2.88
CA PRO A 71 10.93 7.80 -2.21
C PRO A 71 10.20 9.15 -2.30
N GLN A 72 10.92 10.27 -2.20
CA GLN A 72 10.35 11.62 -2.29
C GLN A 72 9.73 11.91 -3.67
N VAL A 73 10.38 11.46 -4.74
CA VAL A 73 9.88 11.62 -6.11
C VAL A 73 8.65 10.76 -6.32
N PHE A 74 8.70 9.50 -5.87
CA PHE A 74 7.58 8.58 -5.94
C PHE A 74 6.37 9.10 -5.16
N ALA A 75 6.56 9.52 -3.91
CA ALA A 75 5.50 10.07 -3.07
C ALA A 75 4.86 11.31 -3.72
N ARG A 76 5.68 12.22 -4.28
CA ARG A 76 5.17 13.40 -5.01
C ARG A 76 4.34 13.01 -6.22
N GLN A 77 4.74 11.98 -6.97
CA GLN A 77 3.97 11.47 -8.11
C GLN A 77 2.65 10.82 -7.69
N MET A 78 2.64 10.05 -6.60
CA MET A 78 1.40 9.48 -6.05
C MET A 78 0.46 10.57 -5.52
N ALA A 79 1.00 11.62 -4.90
CA ALA A 79 0.22 12.77 -4.46
C ALA A 79 -0.39 13.54 -5.64
N MET A 80 0.38 13.77 -6.72
CA MET A 80 -0.17 14.32 -7.97
C MET A 80 -1.29 13.45 -8.54
N TYR A 81 -1.12 12.11 -8.56
CA TYR A 81 -2.14 11.20 -9.02
C TYR A 81 -3.43 11.25 -8.17
N ALA A 82 -3.30 11.35 -6.85
CA ALA A 82 -4.43 11.49 -5.94
C ALA A 82 -5.15 12.83 -6.17
N ASP A 83 -4.41 13.94 -6.29
CA ASP A 83 -4.98 15.26 -6.48
C ASP A 83 -5.75 15.39 -7.80
N LEU A 84 -5.30 14.71 -8.85
CA LEU A 84 -6.01 14.64 -10.13
C LEU A 84 -7.39 13.97 -10.08
N GLN A 85 -7.78 13.38 -8.94
CA GLN A 85 -9.13 12.83 -8.75
C GLN A 85 -10.16 13.92 -8.43
N TYR A 86 -9.72 15.07 -7.89
CA TYR A 86 -10.61 16.14 -7.44
C TYR A 86 -10.16 17.55 -7.85
N MET A 87 -9.01 17.70 -8.52
CA MET A 87 -8.43 18.97 -8.94
C MET A 87 -8.11 18.97 -10.45
N PRO A 88 -8.38 20.06 -11.19
CA PRO A 88 -7.98 20.19 -12.59
C PRO A 88 -6.46 20.06 -12.79
N GLY A 89 -6.03 19.39 -13.87
CA GLY A 89 -4.62 19.10 -14.09
C GLY A 89 -3.70 20.32 -14.15
N TYR A 90 -4.20 21.47 -14.64
CA TYR A 90 -3.44 22.72 -14.63
C TYR A 90 -3.14 23.20 -13.21
N ASP A 91 -4.14 23.12 -12.31
CA ASP A 91 -3.98 23.51 -10.91
C ASP A 91 -3.08 22.54 -10.15
N VAL A 92 -3.14 21.24 -10.48
CA VAL A 92 -2.18 20.25 -9.96
C VAL A 92 -0.77 20.60 -10.43
N ASP A 93 -0.54 20.84 -11.72
CA ASP A 93 0.79 21.18 -12.24
C ASP A 93 1.35 22.44 -11.55
N LYS A 94 0.49 23.44 -11.30
CA LYS A 94 0.83 24.65 -10.54
C LYS A 94 1.14 24.37 -9.07
N LYS A 95 0.27 23.63 -8.36
CA LYS A 95 0.45 23.23 -6.95
C LYS A 95 1.80 22.54 -6.73
N TYR A 96 2.13 21.63 -7.65
CA TYR A 96 3.38 20.88 -7.59
C TYR A 96 4.53 21.55 -8.34
N LYS A 97 4.41 22.78 -8.87
CA LYS A 97 5.49 23.50 -9.58
C LYS A 97 6.18 22.64 -10.66
N VAL A 98 5.39 21.96 -11.48
CA VAL A 98 5.87 21.14 -12.61
C VAL A 98 5.43 21.74 -13.94
N SER A 99 5.99 21.24 -15.04
CA SER A 99 5.60 21.69 -16.38
C SER A 99 4.15 21.32 -16.70
N ARG A 100 3.49 22.16 -17.51
CA ARG A 100 2.11 21.94 -17.95
C ARG A 100 1.98 20.57 -18.64
N GLY A 101 1.01 19.77 -18.21
CA GLY A 101 0.74 18.42 -18.67
C GLY A 101 1.56 17.33 -17.97
N TYR A 102 2.44 17.66 -17.02
CA TYR A 102 3.25 16.66 -16.34
C TYR A 102 2.42 15.71 -15.46
N SER A 103 1.50 16.25 -14.66
CA SER A 103 0.60 15.45 -13.82
C SER A 103 -0.26 14.49 -14.66
N ALA A 104 -0.74 14.95 -15.82
CA ALA A 104 -1.47 14.10 -16.76
C ALA A 104 -0.63 12.93 -17.29
N LYS A 105 0.67 13.17 -17.59
CA LYS A 105 1.61 12.11 -17.99
C LYS A 105 1.79 11.09 -16.86
N VAL A 106 1.93 11.55 -15.61
CA VAL A 106 2.02 10.66 -14.43
C VAL A 106 0.76 9.79 -14.33
N LYS A 107 -0.44 10.36 -14.43
CA LYS A 107 -1.70 9.62 -14.43
C LYS A 107 -1.75 8.57 -15.54
N ALA A 108 -1.38 8.95 -16.76
CA ALA A 108 -1.36 8.03 -17.90
C ALA A 108 -0.41 6.84 -17.67
N GLN A 109 0.80 7.08 -17.15
CA GLN A 109 1.75 6.02 -16.83
C GLN A 109 1.21 5.04 -15.77
N ILE A 110 0.59 5.57 -14.70
CA ILE A 110 -0.02 4.75 -13.64
C ILE A 110 -1.16 3.91 -14.20
N LEU A 111 -2.06 4.51 -15.00
CA LEU A 111 -3.19 3.79 -15.59
C LEU A 111 -2.71 2.71 -16.57
N ALA A 112 -1.70 2.98 -17.39
CA ALA A 112 -1.11 1.99 -18.29
C ALA A 112 -0.54 0.80 -17.52
N LYS A 113 0.17 1.05 -16.40
CA LYS A 113 0.68 -0.03 -15.53
C LYS A 113 -0.44 -0.82 -14.86
N ARG A 114 -1.51 -0.15 -14.40
CA ARG A 114 -2.70 -0.83 -13.84
C ARG A 114 -3.40 -1.71 -14.87
N GLN A 115 -3.59 -1.20 -16.09
CA GLN A 115 -4.19 -1.96 -17.19
C GLN A 115 -3.34 -3.17 -17.56
N HIS A 116 -2.02 -3.00 -17.68
CA HIS A 116 -1.11 -4.11 -17.94
C HIS A 116 -1.18 -5.18 -16.83
N ARG A 117 -1.22 -4.78 -15.57
CA ARG A 117 -1.42 -5.69 -14.43
C ARG A 117 -2.76 -6.43 -14.52
N GLN A 118 -3.84 -5.75 -14.87
CA GLN A 118 -5.14 -6.38 -15.08
C GLN A 118 -5.10 -7.42 -16.20
N GLN A 119 -4.41 -7.14 -17.30
CA GLN A 119 -4.21 -8.07 -18.41
C GLN A 119 -3.40 -9.31 -17.99
N LEU A 120 -2.37 -9.14 -17.16
CA LEU A 120 -1.58 -10.27 -16.62
C LEU A 120 -2.34 -11.10 -15.58
N ARG A 121 -3.30 -10.48 -14.87
CA ARG A 121 -4.16 -11.14 -13.87
C ARG A 121 -5.39 -11.81 -14.47
N LEU A 122 -5.66 -11.64 -15.77
CA LEU A 122 -6.68 -12.44 -16.44
C LEU A 122 -6.25 -13.92 -16.34
N PRO A 123 -7.14 -14.85 -15.98
CA PRO A 123 -6.80 -16.26 -16.01
C PRO A 123 -6.34 -16.58 -17.43
N PHE A 124 -5.09 -17.03 -17.57
CA PHE A 124 -4.67 -17.78 -18.74
C PHE A 124 -5.51 -19.06 -18.77
N ASN A 125 -6.72 -18.97 -19.34
CA ASN A 125 -7.53 -20.10 -19.79
C ASN A 125 -8.74 -19.59 -20.59
N LYS A 126 -8.55 -19.50 -21.92
CA LYS A 126 -9.55 -19.94 -22.88
C LYS A 126 -8.84 -20.55 -24.09
N THR A 127 -8.51 -21.83 -23.98
CA THR A 127 -8.63 -22.86 -25.03
C THR A 127 -8.55 -24.21 -24.37
#